data_AF-A0A952XEV0-F1
#
_entry.id   AF-A0A952XEV0-F1
#
_cell.length_a   1.000
_cell.length_b   1.000
_cell.length_c   1.000
_cell.angle_alpha   90.00
_cell.angle_beta   90.00
_cell.angle_gamma   90.00
#
_symmetry.space_group_name_H-M   'P 1'
#
loop_
_entity.id
_entity.type
_entity.pdbx_description
1 polymer ?
#
loop_
_entity_poly.entity_id
_entity_poly.type
_entity_poly.pdbx_seq_one_letter_code
_entity_poly.pdbx_strand_id
1 'polypeptide(L)' 'MNTVTEIISACGGPDRIEAEASVRGVKLTSWAVKKWNQNGIPEKHWDLVMGLCPTTVEALYNANSALRAPQEAAQ' A
#
# COMPACT_ATOMS: atom_id res chain seq x y z
N MET A 1 12.27 -0.68 -8.27
CA MET A 1 11.69 -0.46 -6.93
C MET A 1 10.20 -0.27 -7.13
N ASN A 2 9.36 -1.03 -6.44
CA ASN A 2 7.92 -0.82 -6.51
C ASN A 2 7.54 0.30 -5.55
N THR A 3 6.92 1.35 -6.07
CA THR A 3 6.30 2.43 -5.31
C THR A 3 5.00 1.94 -4.68
N VAL A 4 4.49 2.67 -3.68
CA VAL A 4 3.20 2.35 -3.05
C VAL A 4 2.06 2.34 -4.08
N THR A 5 2.11 3.24 -5.07
CA THR A 5 1.13 3.29 -6.17
C THR A 5 1.15 2.02 -7.02
N GLU A 6 2.34 1.49 -7.34
CA GLU A 6 2.48 0.25 -8.12
C GLU A 6 1.98 -0.96 -7.33
N ILE A 7 2.27 -1.02 -6.03
CA ILE A 7 1.76 -2.09 -5.15
C ILE A 7 0.23 -2.07 -5.09
N ILE A 8 -0.37 -0.90 -4.87
CA ILE A 8 -1.83 -0.76 -4.85
C ILE A 8 -2.44 -1.17 -6.19
N SER A 9 -1.83 -0.77 -7.30
CA SER A 9 -2.29 -1.13 -8.64
C SER A 9 -2.18 -2.65 -8.90
N ALA A 10 -1.07 -3.29 -8.50
CA ALA A 10 -0.86 -4.72 -8.62
C ALA A 10 -1.85 -5.54 -7.77
N CYS A 11 -2.29 -5.00 -6.64
CA CYS A 11 -3.35 -5.55 -5.80
C CYS A 11 -4.77 -5.32 -6.36
N GLY A 12 -4.90 -4.81 -7.58
CA GLY A 12 -6.18 -4.56 -8.25
C GLY A 12 -6.86 -3.24 -7.87
N GLY A 13 -6.10 -2.33 -7.27
CA GLY A 13 -6.52 -0.96 -6.99
C GLY A 13 -7.24 -0.77 -5.66
N PRO A 14 -7.57 0.50 -5.32
CA PRO A 14 -8.16 0.86 -4.03
C PRO A 14 -9.47 0.17 -3.71
N ASP A 15 -10.33 -0.02 -4.71
CA ASP A 15 -11.67 -0.58 -4.53
C ASP A 15 -11.62 -2.08 -4.22
N ARG A 16 -10.66 -2.80 -4.82
CA ARG A 16 -10.45 -4.23 -4.53
C ARG A 16 -9.89 -4.43 -3.12
N ILE A 17 -8.99 -3.55 -2.69
CA ILE A 17 -8.43 -3.57 -1.32
C ILE A 17 -9.52 -3.27 -0.29
N GLU A 18 -10.41 -2.31 -0.55
CA GLU A 18 -11.58 -2.03 0.29
C GLU A 18 -12.53 -3.23 0.36
N ALA A 19 -12.83 -3.85 -0.79
CA ALA A 19 -13.71 -5.01 -0.84
C ALA A 19 -13.17 -6.18 0.02
N GLU A 20 -11.88 -6.50 -0.12
CA GLU A 20 -11.24 -7.54 0.69
C GLU A 20 -11.17 -7.17 2.18
N ALA A 21 -10.89 -5.91 2.49
CA ALA A 21 -10.91 -5.43 3.88
C ALA A 21 -12.30 -5.65 4.51
N SER A 22 -13.37 -5.35 3.76
CA SER A 22 -14.75 -5.58 4.16
C SER A 22 -15.03 -7.06 4.42
N VAL A 23 -14.57 -7.96 3.55
CA VAL A 23 -14.67 -9.43 3.74
C VAL A 23 -13.98 -9.88 5.02
N ARG A 24 -12.85 -9.26 5.37
CA ARG A 24 -12.09 -9.53 6.61
C ARG A 24 -12.62 -8.78 7.84
N GLY A 25 -13.71 -8.02 7.72
CA GLY A 25 -14.26 -7.21 8.81
C GLY A 25 -13.40 -6.00 9.21
N VAL A 26 -12.45 -5.61 8.35
CA VAL A 26 -11.57 -4.46 8.55
C VAL A 26 -12.24 -3.21 7.99
N LYS A 27 -12.43 -2.19 8.84
CA LYS A 27 -12.90 -0.86 8.39
C LYS A 27 -11.80 -0.13 7.62
N LEU A 28 -11.85 -0.20 6.29
CA LEU A 28 -10.95 0.48 5.38
C LEU A 28 -11.73 0.94 4.15
N THR A 29 -11.59 2.20 3.76
CA THR A 29 -12.24 2.75 2.57
C THR A 29 -11.23 2.92 1.43
N SER A 30 -11.69 2.84 0.18
CA SER A 30 -10.88 3.15 -1.02
C SER A 30 -10.24 4.53 -0.94
N TRP A 31 -10.93 5.51 -0.34
CA TRP A 31 -10.36 6.84 -0.07
C TRP A 31 -9.16 6.78 0.88
N ALA A 32 -9.23 5.98 1.96
CA ALA A 32 -8.10 5.78 2.86
C ALA A 32 -6.94 5.08 2.14
N VAL A 33 -7.22 4.11 1.27
CA VAL A 33 -6.20 3.43 0.45
C VAL A 33 -5.51 4.42 -0.51
N LYS A 34 -6.27 5.31 -1.16
CA LYS A 34 -5.70 6.36 -2.04
C LYS A 34 -4.71 7.27 -1.30
N LYS A 35 -4.91 7.52 0.00
CA LYS A 35 -3.98 8.30 0.83
C LYS A 35 -2.65 7.61 1.11
N TRP A 36 -2.56 6.29 0.93
CA TRP A 36 -1.30 5.57 1.12
C TRP A 36 -0.26 5.97 0.07
N ASN A 37 -0.67 6.45 -1.10
CA ASN A 37 0.25 6.99 -2.11
C ASN A 37 1.11 8.15 -1.59
N GLN A 38 0.62 8.90 -0.59
CA GLN A 38 1.33 10.03 0.01
C GLN A 38 1.98 9.67 1.34
N ASN A 39 1.32 8.82 2.15
CA ASN A 39 1.72 8.58 3.55
C ASN A 39 2.37 7.21 3.78
N GLY A 40 2.33 6.32 2.79
CA GLY A 40 2.67 4.91 2.93
C GLY A 40 1.51 4.03 3.38
N ILE A 41 1.70 2.72 3.24
CA ILE A 41 0.77 1.68 3.66
C ILE A 41 1.00 1.38 5.14
N PRO A 42 0.01 1.57 6.03
CA PRO A 42 0.15 1.24 7.45
C PRO A 42 0.41 -0.25 7.66
N GLU A 43 1.33 -0.60 8.57
CA GLU A 43 1.74 -2.00 8.86
C GLU A 43 0.56 -2.91 9.22
N LYS A 44 -0.46 -2.39 9.91
CA LYS A 44 -1.70 -3.12 10.23
C LYS A 44 -2.48 -3.62 9.00
N HIS A 45 -2.18 -3.11 7.80
CA HIS A 45 -2.79 -3.52 6.54
C HIS A 45 -1.84 -4.32 5.64
N TRP A 46 -0.62 -4.64 6.09
CA TRP A 46 0.34 -5.38 5.26
C TRP A 46 -0.12 -6.80 4.97
N ASP A 47 -0.68 -7.49 5.97
CA ASP A 47 -1.26 -8.82 5.78
C ASP A 47 -2.41 -8.82 4.75
N LEU A 48 -3.25 -7.79 4.77
CA LEU A 48 -4.32 -7.59 3.79
C LEU A 48 -3.74 -7.45 2.37
N VAL A 49 -2.72 -6.60 2.20
CA VAL A 49 -2.10 -6.34 0.89
C VAL A 49 -1.35 -7.58 0.38
N MET A 50 -0.60 -8.27 1.25
CA MET A 50 0.09 -9.51 0.92
C MET A 50 -0.87 -10.65 0.55
N GLY A 51 -2.10 -10.64 1.08
CA GLY A 51 -3.15 -11.58 0.69
C GLY A 51 -3.74 -11.32 -0.69
N LEU A 52 -3.63 -10.10 -1.22
CA LEU A 52 -4.23 -9.68 -2.49
C LEU A 52 -3.28 -9.75 -3.68
N CYS A 53 -2.00 -9.48 -3.46
CA CYS A 53 -0.98 -9.56 -4.48
C CYS A 53 0.31 -10.17 -3.91
N PRO A 54 1.12 -10.83 -4.75
CA PRO A 54 2.39 -11.41 -4.32
C PRO A 54 3.40 -10.29 -4.00
N THR A 55 3.32 -9.79 -2.78
CA THR A 55 4.20 -8.76 -2.23
C THR A 55 4.82 -9.25 -0.93
N THR A 56 6.00 -8.74 -0.60
CA THR A 56 6.70 -9.10 0.64
C THR A 56 6.68 -7.93 1.62
N VAL A 57 6.88 -8.25 2.90
CA VAL A 57 7.10 -7.27 3.97
C VAL A 57 8.24 -6.30 3.60
N GLU A 58 9.33 -6.81 3.04
CA GLU A 58 10.45 -5.98 2.56
C GLU A 58 10.05 -5.04 1.42
N ALA A 59 9.22 -5.49 0.48
CA ALA A 59 8.74 -4.63 -0.60
C ALA A 59 7.87 -3.49 -0.06
N LEU A 60 6.99 -3.77 0.89
CA LEU A 60 6.14 -2.77 1.55
C LEU A 60 6.97 -1.77 2.38
N TYR A 61 7.94 -2.29 3.13
CA TYR A 61 8.87 -1.46 3.88
C TYR A 61 9.69 -0.54 2.98
N ASN A 62 10.24 -1.07 1.88
CA ASN A 62 11.02 -0.29 0.93
C ASN A 62 10.17 0.77 0.22
N ALA A 63 8.93 0.44 -0.16
CA ALA A 63 8.00 1.38 -0.76
C ALA A 63 7.63 2.53 0.20
N ASN A 64 7.36 2.21 1.47
CA ASN A 64 7.10 3.22 2.50
C ASN A 64 8.34 4.07 2.80
N SER A 65 9.51 3.44 2.89
CA SER A 65 10.80 4.11 3.12
C SER A 65 11.11 5.09 1.99
N ALA A 66 10.82 4.72 0.74
CA ALA A 66 11.00 5.60 -0.41
C ALA A 66 10.08 6.84 -0.39
N LEU A 67 8.93 6.80 0.29
CA LEU A 67 8.06 7.97 0.49
C LEU A 67 8.55 8.90 1.60
N ARG A 68 9.27 8.36 2.59
CA ARG A 68 9.80 9.10 3.74
C ARG A 68 11.21 9.63 3.52
N ALA A 69 11.96 9.01 2.61
CA ALA A 69 13.19 9.59 2.13
C ALA A 69 12.82 11.00 1.63
N PRO A 70 13.39 12.08 2.19
CA PRO A 70 13.33 13.35 1.52
C PRO A 70 13.84 13.12 0.10
N GLN A 71 13.24 13.79 -0.86
CA GLN A 71 13.68 13.80 -2.24
C GLN A 71 15.05 14.53 -2.33
N GLU A 72 16.05 14.13 -1.55
CA GLU A 72 17.45 14.53 -1.65
C GLU A 72 18.11 13.72 -2.77
N ALA A 73 17.63 13.92 -3.99
CA ALA A 73 18.34 13.64 -5.23
C ALA A 73 17.51 14.13 -6.41
N ALA A 74 17.28 15.44 -6.47
CA ALA A 74 17.20 16.13 -7.75
C ALA A 74 18.31 17.19 -7.72
N GLN A 75 19.19 17.05 -8.70
CA GLN A 75 20.54 17.61 -8.86
C GLN A 75 20.59 19.14 -8.82
#